data_AF-A0A268P5B7-F1
#
_entry.id   AF-A0A268P5B7-F1
#
_cell.length_a   1.000
_cell.length_b   1.000
_cell.length_c   1.000
_cell.angle_alpha   90.00
_cell.angle_beta   90.00
_cell.angle_gamma   90.00
#
_symmetry.space_group_name_H-M   'P 1'
#
loop_
_entity.id
_entity.type
_entity.pdbx_description
1 polymer ?
#
loop_
_entity_poly.entity_id
_entity_poly.type
_entity_poly.pdbx_seq_one_letter_code
_entity_poly.pdbx_strand_id
1 'polypeptide(L)'
;MIKQIKTLLGIKDDLQDDVLEIIVANVQSHLRVLLGKDVPQHLNFIVTEISVRRFNRIGTEGMKSESVEGHKIDFYDLKDEFTPYMDIINAEKGDNDDKGSRGKVLFI
;
A
#
# COMPACT_ATOMS: atom_id res chain seq x y z
N MET A 1 0.61 13.18 -4.46
CA MET A 1 1.13 11.80 -4.28
C MET A 1 2.07 11.40 -5.40
N ILE A 2 1.63 11.34 -6.67
CA ILE A 2 2.48 10.97 -7.82
C ILE A 2 3.80 11.75 -7.88
N LYS A 3 3.77 13.08 -7.73
CA LYS A 3 4.98 13.92 -7.66
C LYS A 3 6.01 13.46 -6.61
N GLN A 4 5.54 13.03 -5.43
CA GLN A 4 6.43 12.53 -4.36
C GLN A 4 7.05 11.19 -4.76
N ILE A 5 6.25 10.29 -5.32
CA ILE A 5 6.72 8.99 -5.82
C ILE A 5 7.77 9.18 -6.93
N LYS A 6 7.51 10.04 -7.91
CA LYS A 6 8.48 10.39 -8.97
C LYS A 6 9.78 10.94 -8.40
N THR A 7 9.68 11.81 -7.40
CA THR A 7 10.85 12.38 -6.71
C THR A 7 11.67 11.29 -6.02
N LEU A 8 11.02 10.35 -5.33
CA LEU A 8 11.68 9.22 -4.65
C LEU A 8 12.33 8.24 -5.65
N LEU A 9 11.74 8.07 -6.83
CA LEU A 9 12.25 7.23 -7.91
C LEU A 9 13.30 7.92 -8.79
N GLY A 10 13.54 9.22 -8.59
CA GLY A 10 14.44 10.01 -9.45
C GLY A 10 13.90 10.27 -10.87
N ILE A 11 12.60 10.08 -11.10
CA ILE A 11 11.93 10.28 -12.39
C ILE A 11 11.65 11.78 -12.57
N LYS A 12 12.06 12.33 -13.71
CA LYS A 12 11.92 13.77 -14.04
C LYS A 12 10.97 14.05 -15.20
N ASP A 13 10.66 13.04 -16.00
CA ASP A 13 9.69 13.09 -17.10
C ASP A 13 8.36 12.45 -16.68
N ASP A 14 7.42 12.36 -17.61
CA ASP A 14 6.04 11.88 -17.37
C ASP A 14 5.76 10.52 -18.02
N LEU A 15 6.81 9.81 -18.49
CA LEU A 15 6.66 8.58 -19.27
C LEU A 15 6.05 7.41 -18.47
N GLN A 16 6.16 7.45 -17.14
CA GLN A 16 5.63 6.41 -16.26
C GLN A 16 4.39 6.85 -15.47
N ASP A 17 3.80 8.00 -15.77
CA ASP A 17 2.71 8.56 -14.97
C ASP A 17 1.49 7.62 -14.96
N ASP A 18 1.06 7.09 -16.11
CA ASP A 18 -0.04 6.12 -16.19
C ASP A 18 0.21 4.88 -15.33
N VAL A 19 1.45 4.36 -15.35
CA VAL A 19 1.84 3.18 -14.57
C VAL A 19 1.81 3.49 -13.08
N LEU A 20 2.36 4.65 -12.68
CA LEU A 20 2.37 5.09 -11.30
C LEU A 20 0.95 5.35 -10.77
N GLU A 21 0.06 5.91 -11.60
CA GLU A 21 -1.35 6.12 -11.26
C GLU A 21 -2.07 4.80 -11.00
N ILE A 22 -1.89 3.81 -11.87
CA ILE A 22 -2.46 2.46 -11.69
C ILE A 22 -1.93 1.82 -10.41
N ILE A 23 -0.62 1.89 -10.15
CA ILE A 23 -0.02 1.35 -8.93
C ILE A 23 -0.64 2.01 -7.70
N VAL A 24 -0.69 3.33 -7.67
CA VAL A 24 -1.25 4.10 -6.55
C VAL A 24 -2.72 3.73 -6.32
N ALA A 25 -3.53 3.70 -7.38
CA ALA A 25 -4.95 3.36 -7.29
C ALA A 25 -5.16 1.95 -6.71
N ASN A 26 -4.34 0.99 -7.13
CA ASN A 26 -4.40 -0.39 -6.63
C ASN A 26 -3.98 -0.49 -5.16
N VAL A 27 -2.92 0.22 -4.75
CA VAL A 27 -2.46 0.24 -3.36
C VAL A 27 -3.48 0.93 -2.46
N GLN A 28 -4.09 2.04 -2.91
CA GLN A 28 -5.18 2.71 -2.19
C GLN A 28 -6.40 1.81 -2.04
N SER A 29 -6.77 1.09 -3.10
CA SER A 29 -7.90 0.15 -3.06
C SER A 29 -7.66 -0.99 -2.08
N HIS A 30 -6.45 -1.55 -2.06
CA HIS A 30 -6.09 -2.58 -1.09
C HIS A 30 -6.11 -2.03 0.34
N LEU A 31 -5.51 -0.87 0.59
CA LEU A 31 -5.53 -0.24 1.91
C LEU A 31 -6.96 0.10 2.37
N ARG A 32 -7.83 0.52 1.45
CA ARG A 32 -9.26 0.75 1.71
C ARG A 32 -9.96 -0.53 2.15
N VAL A 33 -9.74 -1.63 1.44
CA VAL A 33 -10.28 -2.96 1.80
C VAL A 33 -9.77 -3.39 3.16
N LEU A 34 -8.46 -3.20 3.42
CA LEU A 34 -7.90 -3.48 4.73
C LEU A 34 -8.63 -2.65 5.76
N LEU A 35 -8.65 -1.31 5.69
CA LEU A 35 -9.27 -0.41 6.68
C LEU A 35 -10.79 -0.56 6.84
N GLY A 36 -11.52 -1.01 5.81
CA GLY A 36 -12.98 -1.01 5.78
C GLY A 36 -13.61 0.39 5.61
N LYS A 37 -12.78 1.42 5.32
CA LYS A 37 -13.17 2.82 5.10
C LYS A 37 -12.23 3.48 4.11
N ASP A 38 -12.57 4.70 3.67
CA ASP A 38 -11.68 5.51 2.84
C ASP A 38 -10.34 5.76 3.54
N VAL A 39 -9.26 5.79 2.74
CA VAL A 39 -7.89 5.95 3.24
C VAL A 39 -7.71 7.38 3.78
N PRO A 40 -7.47 7.57 5.09
CA PRO A 40 -7.20 8.88 5.67
C PRO A 40 -5.90 9.48 5.12
N GLN A 41 -5.83 10.81 5.07
CA GLN A 41 -4.66 11.51 4.51
C GLN A 41 -3.36 11.19 5.27
N HIS A 42 -3.41 10.97 6.58
CA HIS A 42 -2.23 10.63 7.38
C HIS A 42 -1.69 9.22 7.10
N LEU A 43 -2.44 8.36 6.40
CA LEU A 43 -1.96 7.04 5.95
C LEU A 43 -1.40 7.05 4.52
N ASN A 44 -1.40 8.20 3.84
CA ASN A 44 -0.88 8.31 2.47
C ASN A 44 0.62 7.96 2.33
N PHE A 45 1.39 7.99 3.42
CA PHE A 45 2.78 7.55 3.40
C PHE A 45 2.90 6.04 3.09
N ILE A 46 1.99 5.22 3.62
CA ILE A 46 1.92 3.77 3.34
C ILE A 46 1.73 3.54 1.85
N VAL A 47 0.78 4.27 1.25
CA VAL A 47 0.50 4.19 -0.19
C VAL A 47 1.74 4.58 -1.00
N THR A 48 2.41 5.65 -0.60
CA THR A 48 3.62 6.15 -1.27
C THR A 48 4.75 5.12 -1.22
N GLU A 49 5.06 4.58 -0.04
CA GLU A 49 6.16 3.64 0.14
C GLU A 49 5.92 2.31 -0.59
N ILE A 50 4.71 1.74 -0.51
CA ILE A 50 4.37 0.52 -1.24
C ILE A 50 4.39 0.76 -2.75
N SER A 51 3.91 1.92 -3.22
CA SER A 51 3.93 2.24 -4.66
C SER A 51 5.35 2.30 -5.22
N VAL A 52 6.29 2.90 -4.47
CA VAL A 52 7.72 2.92 -4.84
C VAL A 52 8.27 1.49 -4.92
N ARG A 53 7.96 0.61 -3.96
CA ARG A 53 8.42 -0.79 -4.00
C ARG A 53 7.86 -1.55 -5.20
N ARG A 54 6.56 -1.42 -5.47
CA ARG A 54 5.91 -2.07 -6.63
C ARG A 54 6.51 -1.63 -7.95
N PHE A 55 6.75 -0.33 -8.11
CA PHE A 55 7.40 0.19 -9.32
C PHE A 55 8.82 -0.38 -9.49
N ASN A 56 9.63 -0.35 -8.44
CA ASN A 56 10.99 -0.91 -8.48
C ASN A 56 10.97 -2.41 -8.78
N ARG A 57 10.01 -3.15 -8.22
CA ARG A 57 9.83 -4.58 -8.48
C ARG A 57 9.56 -4.85 -9.97
N ILE A 58 8.60 -4.15 -10.57
CA ILE A 58 8.28 -4.26 -12.00
C ILE A 58 9.51 -3.97 -12.86
N GLY A 59 10.26 -2.92 -12.54
CA GLY A 59 11.51 -2.58 -13.24
C GLY A 59 12.57 -3.68 -13.13
N THR A 60 12.75 -4.28 -11.95
CA THR A 60 13.68 -5.39 -11.75
C THR A 60 13.21 -6.70 -12.40
N GLU A 61 11.90 -6.93 -12.50
CA GLU A 61 11.33 -8.12 -13.14
C GLU A 61 11.48 -8.06 -14.66
N GLY A 62 11.34 -6.89 -15.28
CA GLY A 62 11.68 -6.70 -16.70
C GLY A 62 13.13 -7.05 -16.99
N MET A 63 14.07 -6.53 -16.20
CA MET A 63 15.50 -6.83 -16.35
C MET A 63 15.84 -8.30 -16.01
N LYS A 64 15.18 -8.91 -15.02
CA LYS A 64 15.38 -10.33 -14.69
C LYS A 64 14.75 -11.26 -15.71
N SER A 65 13.63 -10.90 -16.33
CA SER A 65 12.97 -11.71 -17.36
C SER A 65 13.81 -11.84 -18.63
N GLU A 66 14.65 -10.84 -18.95
CA GLU A 66 15.68 -10.96 -20.00
C GLU A 66 16.86 -11.86 -19.59
N SER A 67 17.07 -12.14 -18.30
CA SER A 67 18.20 -12.96 -17.80
C SER A 67 17.82 -14.36 -17.29
N VAL A 68 16.57 -14.62 -16.91
CA VAL A 68 16.14 -15.92 -16.37
C VAL A 68 14.68 -16.22 -16.73
N GLU A 69 14.50 -17.26 -17.53
CA GLU A 69 13.21 -17.89 -17.82
C GLU A 69 12.64 -18.50 -16.53
N GLY A 70 11.60 -17.87 -15.96
CA GLY A 70 10.72 -18.51 -14.98
C GLY A 70 10.94 -18.15 -13.50
N HIS A 71 10.35 -17.04 -13.07
CA HIS A 71 9.81 -16.94 -11.71
C HIS A 71 8.38 -16.40 -11.78
N LYS A 72 7.42 -17.24 -11.38
CA LYS A 72 6.04 -16.82 -11.14
C LYS A 72 6.08 -15.72 -10.08
N ILE A 73 5.48 -14.57 -10.37
CA ILE A 73 5.08 -13.61 -9.35
C ILE A 73 3.99 -14.31 -8.55
N ASP A 74 4.40 -14.93 -7.46
CA ASP A 74 3.48 -15.62 -6.57
C ASP A 74 2.57 -14.57 -5.93
N PHE A 75 1.26 -14.73 -6.11
CA PHE A 75 0.20 -13.93 -5.49
C PHE A 75 0.38 -13.74 -3.96
N TYR A 76 1.21 -14.57 -3.32
CA TYR A 76 1.60 -14.48 -1.92
C TYR A 76 2.32 -13.18 -1.56
N ASP A 77 3.11 -12.57 -2.44
CA ASP A 77 3.91 -11.40 -2.05
C ASP A 77 3.06 -10.14 -1.82
N LEU A 78 1.95 -9.97 -2.54
CA LEU A 78 1.10 -8.78 -2.45
C LEU A 78 0.39 -8.67 -1.09
N LYS A 79 0.19 -9.79 -0.39
CA LYS A 79 -0.38 -9.80 0.96
C LYS A 79 0.62 -9.29 2.00
N ASP A 80 1.91 -9.51 1.76
CA ASP A 80 2.98 -9.25 2.72
C ASP A 80 3.50 -7.81 2.63
N GLU A 81 3.19 -7.08 1.55
CA GLU A 81 3.58 -5.68 1.34
C GLU A 81 3.05 -4.73 2.44
N PHE A 82 1.93 -5.10 3.06
CA PHE A 82 1.29 -4.34 4.14
C PHE A 82 1.71 -4.80 5.54
N THR A 83 2.38 -5.95 5.68
CA THR A 83 2.81 -6.53 6.97
C THR A 83 3.50 -5.52 7.89
N PRO A 84 4.46 -4.69 7.42
CA PRO A 84 5.13 -3.72 8.28
C PRO A 84 4.22 -2.62 8.86
N TYR A 85 3.01 -2.45 8.30
CA TYR A 85 2.07 -1.40 8.70
C TYR A 85 0.81 -1.94 9.36
N MET A 86 0.70 -3.26 9.55
CA MET A 86 -0.53 -3.88 10.06
C MET A 86 -0.92 -3.34 11.44
N ASP A 87 0.04 -3.02 12.30
CA ASP A 87 -0.24 -2.41 13.62
C ASP A 87 -0.92 -1.05 13.49
N ILE A 88 -0.43 -0.21 12.57
CA ILE A 88 -1.01 1.12 12.28
C ILE A 88 -2.40 0.98 11.68
N ILE A 89 -2.55 0.07 10.71
CA ILE A 89 -3.82 -0.20 10.03
C ILE A 89 -4.87 -0.72 11.02
N ASN A 90 -4.47 -1.61 11.94
CA ASN A 90 -5.36 -2.16 12.95
C ASN A 90 -5.76 -1.12 14.01
N ALA A 91 -4.84 -0.24 14.42
CA ALA A 91 -5.19 0.87 15.30
C ALA A 91 -6.22 1.80 14.66
N GLU A 92 -6.04 2.14 13.38
CA GLU A 92 -6.96 2.99 12.62
C GLU A 92 -8.36 2.36 12.41
N LYS A 93 -8.43 1.02 12.39
CA LYS A 93 -9.71 0.28 12.41
C LYS A 93 -10.39 0.37 13.77
N GLY A 94 -9.63 0.08 14.84
CA GLY A 94 -10.14 0.03 16.21
C GLY A 94 -10.73 1.36 16.67
N ASP A 95 -10.17 2.49 16.23
CA ASP A 95 -10.72 3.83 16.49
C ASP A 95 -12.14 4.04 15.92
N ASN A 96 -12.57 3.24 14.92
CA ASN A 96 -13.96 3.26 14.47
C ASN A 96 -14.89 2.38 15.33
N ASP A 97 -14.38 1.28 15.89
CA ASP A 97 -15.16 0.32 16.69
C ASP A 97 -15.35 0.80 18.14
N ASP A 98 -14.45 1.65 18.65
CA ASP A 98 -14.49 2.11 20.05
C ASP A 98 -15.50 3.25 20.32
N LYS A 99 -16.32 3.61 19.32
CA LYS A 99 -17.55 4.40 19.56
C LYS A 99 -18.74 3.53 19.98
N GLY A 100 -18.61 2.19 20.01
CA GLY A 100 -19.73 1.27 20.27
C GLY A 100 -19.65 0.40 21.53
N SER A 101 -18.49 0.23 22.18
CA SER A 101 -18.38 -0.75 23.29
C SER A 101 -17.50 -0.27 24.44
N ARG A 102 -17.81 0.89 25.02
CA ARG A 102 -17.47 1.11 26.43
C ARG A 102 -18.35 0.19 27.27
N GLY A 103 -17.81 -0.99 27.57
CA GLY A 103 -18.40 -1.95 28.49
C GLY A 103 -18.84 -1.23 29.76
N LYS A 104 -20.15 -1.17 29.99
CA LYS A 104 -20.71 -0.78 31.29
C LYS A 104 -20.24 -1.83 32.29
N VAL A 105 -19.19 -1.53 33.04
CA VAL A 105 -18.85 -2.30 34.23
C VAL A 105 -19.91 -1.95 35.27
N LEU A 106 -20.88 -2.83 35.44
CA LEU A 106 -21.86 -2.77 36.51
C LEU A 106 -21.18 -3.32 37.77
N PHE A 107 -20.85 -2.46 38.73
CA PHE A 107 -20.51 -2.91 40.07
C PHE A 107 -21.83 -3.28 40.78
N ILE A 108 -21.91 -4.53 41.24
CA ILE A 108 -23.01 -5.07 42.07
C ILE A 108 -22.51 -5.09 43.51
#